data_AF-A0A073IUB6-F1
#
_entry.id   AF-A0A073IUB6-F1
#
_cell.length_a   1.000
_cell.length_b   1.000
_cell.length_c   1.000
_cell.angle_alpha   90.00
_cell.angle_beta   90.00
_cell.angle_gamma   90.00
#
_symmetry.space_group_name_H-M   'P 1'
#
loop_
_entity.id
_entity.type
_entity.pdbx_description
1 polymer ?
#
loop_
_entity_poly.entity_id
_entity_poly.type
_entity_poly.pdbx_seq_one_letter_code
_entity_poly.pdbx_strand_id
1 'polypeptide(L)' 'MSERTWDEIENEIYRLKLSLTSNASETGDWKIAKYNEYVAAGLNPPFDIAAFHAAREAIREEIRALEAELDG' A
#
# COMPACT_ATOMS: atom_id res chain seq x y z
N MET A 1 9.41 11.68 24.06
CA MET A 1 9.51 11.34 22.62
C MET A 1 9.18 12.62 21.87
N SER A 2 9.87 12.94 20.78
CA SER A 2 9.42 14.05 19.93
C SER A 2 8.11 13.60 19.28
N GLU A 3 7.02 14.32 19.50
CA GLU A 3 5.83 14.19 18.67
C GLU A 3 6.21 14.55 17.23
N ARG A 4 5.65 13.82 16.26
CA ARG A 4 5.80 14.16 14.86
C ARG A 4 5.06 15.46 14.60
N THR A 5 5.59 16.29 13.73
CA THR A 5 4.89 17.49 13.25
C THR A 5 3.75 17.07 12.31
N TRP A 6 2.74 17.94 12.17
CA TRP A 6 1.65 17.76 11.21
C TRP A 6 2.18 17.50 9.80
N ASP A 7 3.14 18.30 9.35
CA ASP A 7 3.80 18.15 8.05
C ASP A 7 4.49 16.78 7.91
N GLU A 8 5.11 16.24 8.96
CA GLU A 8 5.73 14.91 8.91
C GLU A 8 4.70 13.80 8.74
N ILE A 9 3.55 13.90 9.42
CA ILE A 9 2.46 12.91 9.32
C ILE A 9 1.81 12.97 7.93
N GLU A 10 1.51 14.17 7.42
CA GLU A 10 0.93 14.35 6.09
C GLU A 10 1.87 13.83 4.98
N ASN A 11 3.16 14.15 5.08
CA ASN A 11 4.16 13.63 4.15
C ASN A 11 4.25 12.10 4.21
N GLU A 12 4.12 11.50 5.39
CA GLU A 12 4.14 10.05 5.51
C GLU A 12 2.91 9.39 4.88
N ILE A 13 1.72 9.92 5.17
CA ILE A 13 0.47 9.48 4.52
C ILE A 13 0.61 9.56 2.99
N TYR A 14 1.17 10.65 2.48
CA TYR A 14 1.42 10.80 1.05
C TYR A 14 2.37 9.72 0.50
N ARG A 15 3.49 9.46 1.17
CA ARG A 15 4.45 8.40 0.76
C ARG A 15 3.80 7.03 0.75
N LEU A 16 3.01 6.69 1.77
CA LEU A 16 2.32 5.42 1.88
C LEU A 16 1.27 5.25 0.76
N LYS A 17 0.45 6.27 0.51
CA LYS A 17 -0.51 6.31 -0.62
C LYS A 17 0.19 6.19 -1.97
N LEU A 18 1.35 6.83 -2.14
CA LEU A 18 2.17 6.71 -3.34
C LEU A 18 2.70 5.28 -3.51
N SER A 19 3.12 4.60 -2.43
CA SER A 19 3.59 3.21 -2.51
C SER A 19 2.51 2.24 -2.98
N LEU A 20 1.23 2.47 -2.63
CA LEU A 20 0.11 1.64 -3.08
C LEU A 20 -0.23 1.83 -4.56
N THR A 21 0.05 3.01 -5.12
CA THR A 21 -0.35 3.39 -6.50
C THR A 21 0.80 3.38 -7.49
N SER A 22 2.05 3.40 -7.03
CA SER A 22 3.24 3.47 -7.87
C SER A 22 3.50 2.18 -8.64
N ASN A 23 3.78 2.31 -9.94
CA ASN A 23 4.23 1.22 -10.81
C ASN A 23 5.66 0.73 -10.48
N ALA A 24 6.42 1.47 -9.68
CA ALA A 24 7.74 1.08 -9.22
C ALA A 24 7.73 0.43 -7.83
N SER A 25 6.56 0.35 -7.19
CA SER A 25 6.41 -0.22 -5.86
C SER A 25 6.04 -1.70 -5.89
N GLU A 26 6.59 -2.47 -4.96
CA GLU A 26 6.25 -3.87 -4.75
C GLU A 26 4.81 -4.08 -4.25
N THR A 27 4.19 -3.05 -3.68
CA THR A 27 2.79 -3.03 -3.22
C THR A 27 1.85 -2.29 -4.18
N GLY A 28 2.37 -1.87 -5.34
CA GLY A 28 1.65 -1.08 -6.33
C GLY A 28 0.47 -1.79 -7.00
N ASP A 29 -0.53 -1.02 -7.43
CA ASP A 29 -1.75 -1.50 -8.11
C ASP A 29 -1.47 -2.32 -9.37
N TRP A 30 -0.36 -2.05 -10.05
CA TRP A 30 0.06 -2.79 -11.24
C TRP A 30 0.14 -4.31 -11.01
N LYS A 31 0.49 -4.76 -9.80
CA LYS A 31 0.52 -6.18 -9.47
C LYS A 31 -0.87 -6.80 -9.46
N ILE A 32 -1.91 -6.07 -9.04
CA ILE A 32 -3.29 -6.57 -9.11
C ILE A 32 -3.67 -6.84 -10.56
N ALA A 33 -3.37 -5.90 -11.45
CA ALA A 33 -3.58 -6.08 -12.89
C ALA A 33 -2.79 -7.29 -13.41
N LYS A 34 -1.51 -7.40 -13.05
CA LYS A 34 -0.64 -8.52 -13.44
C LYS A 34 -1.16 -9.88 -12.96
N TYR A 35 -1.66 -9.95 -11.74
CA TYR A 35 -2.26 -11.17 -11.20
C TYR A 35 -3.50 -11.56 -12.01
N ASN A 36 -4.40 -10.60 -12.26
CA ASN A 36 -5.62 -10.82 -13.02
C ASN A 36 -5.34 -11.24 -14.47
N GLU A 37 -4.32 -10.67 -15.11
CA GLU A 37 -3.85 -11.10 -16.45
C GLU A 37 -3.47 -12.58 -16.48
N TYR A 38 -2.69 -13.04 -15.49
CA TYR A 38 -2.26 -14.44 -15.42
C TYR A 38 -3.43 -15.38 -15.17
N VAL A 39 -4.29 -15.05 -14.19
CA VAL A 39 -5.48 -15.85 -13.88
C VAL A 39 -6.41 -15.94 -15.08
N ALA A 40 -6.68 -14.82 -15.77
CA ALA A 40 -7.53 -14.79 -16.95
C ALA A 40 -6.95 -15.61 -18.13
N ALA A 41 -5.62 -15.68 -18.23
CA ALA A 41 -4.92 -16.51 -19.21
C ALA A 41 -4.80 -18.00 -18.81
N GLY A 42 -5.30 -18.41 -17.64
CA GLY A 42 -5.13 -19.76 -17.11
C GLY A 42 -3.68 -20.08 -16.71
N LEU A 43 -2.86 -19.05 -16.46
CA LEU A 43 -1.47 -19.17 -16.06
C LEU A 43 -1.32 -19.07 -14.55
N ASN A 44 -0.24 -19.66 -14.02
CA ASN A 44 0.13 -19.52 -12.62
C ASN A 44 0.68 -18.12 -12.34
N PRO A 45 0.07 -17.34 -11.44
CA PRO A 45 0.54 -16.00 -11.10
C PRO A 45 1.98 -16.00 -10.56
N PRO A 46 2.77 -14.95 -10.84
CA PRO A 46 4.19 -14.92 -10.48
C PRO A 46 4.46 -14.60 -9.00
N PHE A 47 3.43 -14.41 -8.18
CA PHE A 47 3.54 -14.14 -6.75
C PHE A 47 2.26 -14.58 -6.01
N ASP A 48 2.36 -14.72 -4.69
CA ASP A 48 1.22 -15.00 -3.82
C ASP A 48 0.37 -13.74 -3.60
N ILE A 49 -0.87 -13.78 -4.08
CA ILE A 49 -1.83 -12.69 -3.93
C ILE A 49 -2.25 -12.47 -2.48
N ALA A 50 -2.27 -13.52 -1.65
CA ALA A 50 -2.64 -13.41 -0.25
C ALA A 50 -1.58 -12.63 0.53
N ALA A 51 -0.30 -12.99 0.35
CA ALA A 51 0.82 -12.24 0.92
C ALA A 51 0.87 -10.79 0.43
N PHE A 52 0.67 -10.57 -0.87
CA PHE A 52 0.61 -9.21 -1.45
C PHE A 52 -0.54 -8.38 -0.87
N HIS A 53 -1.74 -8.98 -0.74
CA HIS A 53 -2.88 -8.32 -0.13
C HIS A 53 -2.63 -7.96 1.34
N ALA A 54 -2.05 -8.88 2.11
CA ALA A 54 -1.70 -8.64 3.51
C ALA A 54 -0.71 -7.46 3.66
N ALA A 55 0.31 -7.38 2.79
CA ALA A 55 1.26 -6.26 2.80
C ALA A 55 0.57 -4.91 2.49
N ARG A 56 -0.41 -4.90 1.58
CA ARG A 56 -1.19 -3.70 1.27
C ARG A 56 -2.13 -3.29 2.41
N GLU A 57 -2.74 -4.25 3.10
CA GLU A 57 -3.56 -3.94 4.28
C GLU A 57 -2.73 -3.36 5.41
N ALA A 58 -1.50 -3.84 5.64
CA ALA A 58 -0.61 -3.24 6.63
C ALA A 58 -0.34 -1.75 6.36
N ILE A 59 -0.10 -1.38 5.10
CA ILE A 59 0.08 0.02 4.69
C ILE A 59 -1.21 0.84 4.92
N ARG A 60 -2.37 0.25 4.63
CA ARG A 60 -3.67 0.92 4.85
C ARG A 60 -3.95 1.14 6.33
N GLU A 61 -3.61 0.18 7.18
CA GLU A 61 -3.71 0.35 8.64
C GLU A 61 -2.77 1.45 9.14
N GLU A 62 -1.55 1.53 8.61
CA GLU A 62 -0.62 2.60 8.95
C GLU A 62 -1.17 3.97 8.54
N ILE A 63 -1.72 4.10 7.32
CA ILE A 63 -2.41 5.32 6.88
C ILE A 63 -3.55 5.67 7.83
N ARG A 64 -4.42 4.70 8.19
CA ARG A 64 -5.54 4.92 9.12
C ARG A 64 -5.06 5.42 10.49
N ALA A 65 -3.98 4.86 11.01
CA ALA A 65 -3.41 5.27 12.29
C ALA A 65 -2.86 6.71 12.24
N LEU A 66 -2.19 7.08 11.14
CA LEU A 66 -1.68 8.43 10.92
C LEU A 66 -2.80 9.46 10.71
N GLU A 67 -3.84 9.10 9.95
CA GLU A 67 -5.02 9.94 9.77
C GLU A 67 -5.74 10.17 11.12
N ALA A 68 -5.83 9.15 11.97
CA ALA A 68 -6.38 9.30 13.32
C ALA A 68 -5.52 10.19 14.25
N GLU A 69 -4.20 10.24 14.04
CA GLU A 69 -3.29 11.16 14.75
C GLU A 69 -3.50 12.63 14.32
N LEU A 70 -3.91 12.87 13.07
CA LEU A 70 -4.28 14.20 12.57
C LEU A 70 -5.69 14.64 12.99
N ASP A 71 -6.58 13.72 13.35
CA ASP A 71 -7.95 14.05 13.74
C ASP A 71 -8.10 14.32 15.25
N GLY A 72 -7.08 13.99 16.07
CA GLY A 72 -7.08 14.08 17.53
C GLY A 72 -6.39 15.32 18.09
#